data_AF-A0A4Q1VKV6-F1
#
_entry.id   AF-A0A4Q1VKV6-F1
#
_cell.length_a   1.000
_cell.length_b   1.000
_cell.length_c   1.000
_cell.angle_alpha   90.00
_cell.angle_beta   90.00
_cell.angle_gamma   90.00
#
_symmetry.space_group_name_H-M   'P 1'
#
loop_
_entity.id
_entity.type
_entity.pdbx_description
1 polymer ?
#
loop_
_entity_poly.entity_id
_entity_poly.type
_entity_poly.pdbx_seq_one_letter_code
_entity_poly.pdbx_strand_id
1 'polypeptide(L)' 'MLAEDDPLILDLVEWVARDARSHAELLETWRTSCPHLTVWEDAVDRGYLTRQDRQVTVTRKGLELLSLHGRRAA' A
#
# COMPACT_ATOMS: atom_id res chain seq x y z
N MET A 1 -3.68 -1.04 -15.85
CA MET A 1 -3.23 -2.30 -15.23
C MET A 1 -1.81 -2.02 -14.78
N LEU A 2 -1.65 -1.64 -13.51
CA LEU A 2 -0.35 -1.29 -12.94
C LEU A 2 0.54 -2.54 -12.97
N ALA A 3 1.87 -2.43 -13.05
CA ALA A 3 2.74 -3.62 -12.99
C ALA A 3 2.92 -4.10 -11.53
N GLU A 4 3.37 -5.34 -11.30
CA GLU A 4 3.69 -5.84 -9.94
C GLU A 4 4.78 -5.03 -9.23
N ASP A 5 5.65 -4.37 -10.00
CA ASP A 5 6.73 -3.47 -9.58
C ASP A 5 6.33 -1.99 -9.76
N ASP A 6 5.03 -1.66 -9.70
CA ASP A 6 4.65 -0.25 -9.84
C ASP A 6 5.20 0.56 -8.65
N PRO A 7 5.99 1.62 -8.89
CA PRO A 7 6.63 2.37 -7.82
C PRO A 7 5.61 2.99 -6.86
N LEU A 8 4.38 3.27 -7.31
CA LEU A 8 3.31 3.79 -6.45
C LEU A 8 2.75 2.73 -5.50
N ILE A 9 2.66 1.47 -5.95
CA ILE A 9 2.25 0.36 -5.08
C ILE A 9 3.32 0.15 -4.01
N LEU A 10 4.59 0.11 -4.41
CA LEU A 10 5.71 -0.02 -3.47
C LEU A 10 5.74 1.12 -2.46
N ASP A 11 5.45 2.35 -2.88
CA ASP A 11 5.42 3.53 -2.01
C ASP A 11 4.24 3.47 -1.02
N LEU A 12 3.05 3.09 -1.49
CA LEU A 12 1.87 2.91 -0.63
C LEU A 12 2.10 1.80 0.41
N VAL A 13 2.62 0.64 -0.02
CA VAL A 13 2.89 -0.51 0.84
C VAL A 13 3.95 -0.15 1.88
N GLU A 14 5.02 0.56 1.49
CA GLU A 14 6.04 1.04 2.43
C GLU A 14 5.44 2.04 3.43
N TRP A 15 4.62 2.97 2.95
CA TRP A 15 3.98 3.99 3.77
C TRP A 15 3.08 3.37 4.86
N VAL A 16 2.25 2.38 4.50
CA VAL A 16 1.42 1.63 5.46
C VAL A 16 2.27 0.73 6.37
N ALA A 17 3.36 0.17 5.87
CA ALA A 17 4.21 -0.71 6.66
C ALA A 17 4.95 0.01 7.80
N ARG A 18 5.23 1.31 7.64
CA ARG A 18 5.84 2.15 8.69
C ARG A 18 4.93 2.33 9.90
N ASP A 19 3.62 2.49 9.67
CA ASP A 19 2.64 2.65 10.74
C ASP A 19 1.24 2.25 10.27
N ALA A 20 0.50 1.49 11.06
CA ALA A 20 -0.84 1.05 10.72
C ALA A 20 -1.80 2.25 10.68
N ARG A 21 -2.15 2.71 9.47
CA ARG A 21 -2.98 3.91 9.25
C ARG A 21 -4.45 3.58 9.10
N SER A 22 -5.30 4.59 9.29
CA SER A 22 -6.72 4.44 8.97
C SER A 22 -6.95 4.53 7.46
N HIS A 23 -8.02 3.90 6.98
CA HIS A 23 -8.43 4.05 5.58
C HIS A 23 -8.77 5.51 5.22
N ALA A 24 -9.25 6.30 6.18
CA ALA A 24 -9.53 7.73 5.99
C ALA A 24 -8.23 8.52 5.75
N GLU A 25 -7.21 8.32 6.58
CA GLU A 25 -5.89 8.94 6.43
C GLU A 25 -5.23 8.58 5.09
N LEU A 26 -5.34 7.30 4.70
CA LEU A 26 -4.86 6.82 3.41
C LEU A 26 -5.56 7.57 2.27
N LEU A 27 -6.89 7.62 2.30
CA LEU A 27 -7.65 8.36 1.29
C LEU A 27 -7.28 9.84 1.32
N GLU A 28 -7.21 10.53 2.45
CA GLU A 28 -6.86 11.95 2.50
C GLU A 28 -5.46 12.24 1.94
N THR A 29 -4.48 11.39 2.25
CA THR A 29 -3.09 11.53 1.78
C THR A 29 -2.96 11.22 0.29
N TRP A 30 -3.67 10.21 -0.21
CA TRP A 30 -3.50 9.69 -1.58
C TRP A 30 -4.58 10.17 -2.57
N ARG A 31 -5.67 10.80 -2.13
CA ARG A 31 -6.81 11.23 -2.97
C ARG A 31 -6.50 12.37 -3.93
N THR A 32 -5.52 13.21 -3.63
CA THR A 32 -5.19 14.39 -4.45
C THR A 32 -4.34 14.06 -5.67
N SER A 33 -3.73 12.87 -5.69
CA SER A 33 -2.98 12.38 -6.83
C SER A 33 -3.90 11.46 -7.66
N CYS A 34 -4.55 11.96 -8.70
CA CYS A 34 -5.14 11.06 -9.71
C CYS A 34 -3.97 10.40 -10.48
N PRO A 35 -3.89 9.05 -10.63
CA PRO A 35 -4.93 8.02 -10.50
C PRO A 35 -4.74 7.06 -9.28
N HIS A 36 -4.46 7.58 -8.08
CA HIS A 36 -4.02 6.76 -6.95
C HIS A 36 -5.14 5.92 -6.29
N LEU A 37 -6.41 6.15 -6.62
CA LEU A 37 -7.49 5.25 -6.19
C LEU A 37 -7.26 3.83 -6.71
N THR A 38 -6.76 3.71 -7.95
CA THR A 38 -6.41 2.41 -8.53
C THR A 38 -5.19 1.75 -7.86
N VAL A 39 -4.29 2.53 -7.26
CA VAL A 39 -3.11 1.99 -6.56
C VAL A 39 -3.52 1.28 -5.27
N TRP A 40 -4.44 1.87 -4.51
CA TRP A 40 -5.02 1.22 -3.33
C TRP A 40 -5.76 -0.06 -3.71
N GLU A 41 -6.65 0.02 -4.70
CA GLU A 41 -7.44 -1.13 -5.15
C GLU A 41 -6.55 -2.26 -5.63
N ASP A 42 -5.53 -1.96 -6.41
CA ASP A 42 -4.58 -2.94 -6.94
C ASP A 42 -3.68 -3.54 -5.84
N ALA A 43 -3.24 -2.73 -4.86
CA ALA A 43 -2.49 -3.23 -3.72
C ALA A 43 -3.31 -4.18 -2.82
N VAL A 44 -4.62 -3.94 -2.68
CA VAL A 44 -5.54 -4.82 -1.95
C VAL A 44 -5.87 -6.07 -2.77
N ASP A 45 -6.19 -5.91 -4.06
CA ASP A 45 -6.51 -7.02 -4.98
C ASP A 45 -5.36 -8.03 -5.07
N ARG A 46 -4.12 -7.53 -5.10
CA ARG A 46 -2.91 -8.35 -5.08
C ARG A 46 -2.57 -8.93 -3.72
N GLY A 47 -3.26 -8.50 -2.68
CA GLY A 47 -3.08 -8.96 -1.31
C GLY A 47 -1.83 -8.43 -0.63
N TYR A 48 -1.28 -7.28 -1.06
CA TYR A 48 -0.16 -6.61 -0.37
C TYR A 48 -0.64 -5.82 0.86
N LEU A 49 -1.85 -5.28 0.79
CA LEU A 49 -2.51 -4.58 1.89
C LEU A 49 -3.77 -5.32 2.30
N THR A 50 -4.13 -5.18 3.58
CA THR A 50 -5.42 -5.64 4.09
C THR A 50 -6.04 -4.55 4.93
N ARG A 51 -7.38 -4.50 4.92
CA ARG A 51 -8.14 -3.60 5.77
C ARG A 51 -8.80 -4.42 6.87
N GLN A 52 -8.37 -4.21 8.11
CA GLN A 52 -9.00 -4.77 9.31
C GLN A 52 -9.74 -3.64 10.04
N ASP A 53 -11.06 -3.79 10.15
CA ASP A 53 -11.96 -2.79 10.74
C ASP A 53 -11.80 -1.38 10.12
N ARG A 54 -11.06 -0.51 10.79
CA ARG A 54 -10.81 0.88 10.40
C ARG A 54 -9.35 1.14 10.05
N GLN A 55 -8.48 0.14 10.20
CA GLN A 55 -7.07 0.24 9.94
C GLN A 55 -6.69 -0.54 8.69
N VAL A 56 -5.72 0.01 7.98
CA VAL A 56 -5.05 -0.61 6.85
C VAL A 56 -3.71 -1.07 7.37
N THR A 57 -3.42 -2.35 7.15
CA THR A 57 -2.18 -2.98 7.57
C THR A 57 -1.53 -3.68 6.39
N VAL A 58 -0.21 -3.76 6.43
CA VAL A 58 0.56 -4.47 5.41
C VAL A 58 0.47 -5.98 5.67
N THR A 59 0.28 -6.77 4.62
CA THR A 59 0.27 -8.23 4.74
C THR A 59 1.69 -8.78 4.67
N ARG A 60 1.84 -10.08 4.97
CA ARG A 60 3.11 -10.79 4.74
C ARG A 60 3.62 -10.64 3.30
N LYS A 61 2.72 -10.77 2.31
CA LYS A 61 3.06 -10.63 0.89
C LYS A 61 3.54 -9.21 0.57
N GLY A 62 2.95 -8.19 1.19
CA GLY A 62 3.42 -6.80 1.08
C GLY A 62 4.82 -6.60 1.65
N LEU A 63 5.14 -7.19 2.79
CA LEU A 63 6.50 -7.15 3.36
C LEU A 63 7.53 -7.86 2.47
N GLU A 64 7.15 -9.00 1.89
CA GLU A 64 7.99 -9.74 0.94
C GLU A 64 8.25 -8.90 -0.31
N LEU A 65 7.22 -8.23 -0.85
CA LEU A 65 7.35 -7.30 -1.96
C LEU A 65 8.36 -6.19 -1.65
N LEU A 66 8.26 -5.52 -0.50
CA LEU A 66 9.21 -4.49 -0.10
C LEU A 66 10.64 -5.04 -0.01
N SER A 67 10.80 -6.21 0.60
CA SER A 67 12.10 -6.87 0.77
C SER A 67 12.74 -7.22 -0.56
N LEU A 68 11.96 -7.72 -1.54
CA LEU A 68 12.43 -8.03 -2.88
C LEU A 68 12.95 -6.80 -3.63
N HIS A 69 12.37 -5.63 -3.37
CA HIS A 69 12.75 -4.36 -4.01
C HIS A 69 13.71 -3.53 -3.15
N GLY A 70 14.25 -4.08 -2.07
CA GLY A 70 15.20 -3.40 -1.18
C GLY A 70 14.60 -2.23 -0.37
N ARG A 71 13.27 -2.15 -0.30
CA ARG A 71 12.54 -1.15 0.48
C ARG A 71 12.29 -1.66 1.90
N ARG A 72 12.28 -0.76 2.88
CA ARG A 72 12.10 -1.12 4.29
C ARG A 72 11.08 -0.19 4.93
N ALA A 73 10.16 -0.80 5.66
CA ALA A 73 9.39 -0.12 6.69
C ALA A 73 10.36 0.23 7.83
N ALA A 74 10.95 1.43 7.77
CA ALA A 74 11.86 1.96 8.77
C ALA A 74 11.11 2.80 9.80
#